data_AF-A0A7R9VR62-F1
#
_entry.id   AF-A0A7R9VR62-F1
#
_cell.length_a   1.000
_cell.length_b   1.000
_cell.length_c   1.000
_cell.angle_alpha   90.00
_cell.angle_beta   90.00
_cell.angle_gamma   90.00
#
_symmetry.space_group_name_H-M   'P 1'
#
loop_
_entity.id
_entity.type
_entity.pdbx_description
1 polymer ?
#
loop_
_entity_poly.entity_id
_entity_poly.type
_entity_poly.pdbx_seq_one_letter_code
_entity_poly.pdbx_strand_id
1 'polypeptide(L)'
;TVAGIIVIMTVAWPQLLLSAVSLGLLIATAVSSSQSKSLALYVFLPITFVFSAGSALLERKFHKSSDGGNNNSGLVLLIDNGMRPSAASSLLVIAPSISLLILLFVRLLAIDHFVTVPEALDFGPKNGDPNDPNIAFEPELNSFGHCIQGFIACFLAYPAVGGVLSRLCRKQPEPRVWFLVFAEIAAFAFTFYPLYNFVKRTMKNADTFATSSYMNNGCEWAMGGIAGIALGVFVSSFTKIRIASAPKETNQASDGSESVEAYPFGKVVDYSNGVPWVTRIFIGMARLIGIFFLISIFGACAMT
;
A
#
# COMPACT_ATOMS: atom_id res chain seq x y z
N THR A 1 2.40 3.56 30.40
CA THR A 1 1.02 3.13 30.08
C THR A 1 0.45 3.90 28.89
N VAL A 2 0.47 5.23 28.87
CA VAL A 2 -0.02 6.05 27.71
C VAL A 2 0.85 5.93 26.45
N ALA A 3 2.19 6.01 26.59
CA ALA A 3 3.10 5.84 25.45
C ALA A 3 2.98 4.44 24.79
N GLY A 4 2.75 3.40 25.59
CA GLY A 4 2.50 2.05 25.08
C GLY A 4 1.19 1.94 24.30
N ILE A 5 0.13 2.63 24.75
CA ILE A 5 -1.17 2.68 24.03
C ILE A 5 -1.02 3.40 22.70
N ILE A 6 -0.30 4.53 22.65
CA ILE A 6 -0.06 5.28 21.40
C ILE A 6 0.73 4.44 20.40
N VAL A 7 1.80 3.77 20.83
CA VAL A 7 2.59 2.88 19.95
C VAL A 7 1.74 1.74 19.39
N ILE A 8 0.88 1.12 20.21
CA ILE A 8 -0.05 0.08 19.76
C ILE A 8 -1.03 0.63 18.72
N MET A 9 -1.59 1.82 18.95
CA MET A 9 -2.57 2.45 18.04
C MET A 9 -1.95 2.95 16.73
N THR A 10 -0.69 3.36 16.72
CA THR A 10 -0.05 3.92 15.52
C THR A 10 0.73 2.89 14.69
N VAL A 11 1.26 1.84 15.31
CA VAL A 11 2.21 0.92 14.64
C VAL A 11 1.64 -0.46 14.35
N ALA A 12 0.77 -1.00 15.22
CA ALA A 12 0.21 -2.35 15.06
C ALA A 12 -1.27 -2.36 14.66
N TRP A 13 -2.00 -1.29 14.99
CA TRP A 13 -3.44 -1.19 14.72
C TRP A 13 -3.79 -1.24 13.22
N PRO A 14 -3.06 -0.56 12.30
CA PRO A 14 -3.39 -0.63 10.89
C PRO A 14 -3.31 -2.06 10.33
N GLN A 15 -2.32 -2.85 10.74
CA GLN A 15 -2.10 -4.22 10.29
C GLN A 15 -3.11 -5.19 10.92
N LEU A 16 -3.42 -5.01 12.20
CA LEU A 16 -4.44 -5.82 12.88
C LEU A 16 -5.83 -5.52 12.31
N LEU A 17 -6.13 -4.26 12.05
CA LEU A 17 -7.37 -3.85 11.39
C LEU A 17 -7.45 -4.44 9.99
N LEU A 18 -6.38 -4.34 9.18
CA LEU A 18 -6.36 -4.91 7.84
C LEU A 18 -6.54 -6.43 7.85
N SER A 19 -5.89 -7.12 8.80
CA SER A 19 -6.07 -8.55 9.02
C SER A 19 -7.51 -8.89 9.42
N ALA A 20 -8.08 -8.15 10.37
CA ALA A 20 -9.43 -8.39 10.87
C ALA A 20 -10.48 -8.15 9.79
N VAL A 21 -10.36 -7.07 9.02
CA VAL A 21 -11.23 -6.77 7.88
C VAL A 21 -11.11 -7.85 6.81
N SER A 22 -9.88 -8.25 6.46
CA SER A 22 -9.66 -9.29 5.46
C SER A 22 -10.24 -10.64 5.88
N LEU A 23 -10.06 -11.02 7.15
CA LEU A 23 -10.62 -12.25 7.71
C LEU A 23 -12.14 -12.20 7.78
N GLY A 24 -12.71 -11.06 8.22
CA GLY A 24 -14.16 -10.87 8.28
C GLY A 24 -14.82 -10.98 6.91
N LEU A 25 -14.24 -10.33 5.90
CA LEU A 25 -14.69 -10.45 4.51
C LEU A 25 -14.57 -11.90 4.01
N LEU A 26 -13.47 -12.59 4.33
CA LEU A 26 -13.25 -13.97 3.88
C LEU A 26 -14.29 -14.91 4.47
N ILE A 27 -14.59 -14.76 5.76
CA ILE A 27 -15.65 -15.53 6.44
C ILE A 27 -17.00 -15.22 5.82
N ALA A 28 -17.32 -13.95 5.58
CA ALA A 28 -18.58 -13.55 4.94
C ALA A 28 -18.73 -14.18 3.54
N THR A 29 -17.68 -14.14 2.72
CA THR A 29 -17.67 -14.79 1.40
C THR A 29 -17.79 -16.31 1.50
N ALA A 30 -17.10 -16.94 2.45
CA ALA A 30 -17.14 -18.38 2.66
C ALA A 30 -18.53 -18.88 3.06
N VAL A 31 -19.21 -18.15 3.95
CA VAL A 31 -20.53 -18.51 4.48
C VAL A 31 -21.68 -18.17 3.53
N SER A 32 -21.47 -17.24 2.57
CA SER A 32 -22.49 -16.94 1.56
C SER A 32 -22.89 -18.21 0.77
N SER A 33 -24.18 -18.44 0.59
CA SER A 33 -24.73 -19.57 -0.17
C SER A 33 -24.80 -19.33 -1.68
N SER A 34 -24.38 -18.14 -2.14
CA SER A 34 -24.45 -17.77 -3.55
C SER A 34 -23.55 -18.65 -4.41
N GLN A 35 -24.04 -18.98 -5.61
CA GLN A 35 -23.27 -19.71 -6.62
C GLN A 35 -22.24 -18.81 -7.32
N SER A 36 -22.43 -17.49 -7.32
CA SER A 36 -21.59 -16.51 -8.02
C SER A 36 -20.57 -15.86 -7.10
N LYS A 37 -19.72 -16.65 -6.47
CA LYS A 37 -18.67 -16.10 -5.60
C LYS A 37 -17.49 -15.60 -6.41
N SER A 38 -17.05 -14.38 -6.18
CA SER A 38 -15.86 -13.87 -6.84
C SER A 38 -14.60 -14.63 -6.40
N LEU A 39 -13.90 -15.26 -7.35
CA LEU A 39 -12.62 -15.94 -7.11
C LEU A 39 -11.57 -14.98 -6.50
N ALA A 40 -11.66 -13.69 -6.85
CA ALA A 40 -10.75 -12.67 -6.34
C ALA A 40 -10.81 -12.56 -4.81
N LEU A 41 -12.00 -12.64 -4.19
CA LEU A 41 -12.13 -12.60 -2.74
C LEU A 41 -11.41 -13.77 -2.06
N TYR A 42 -11.49 -14.96 -2.66
CA TYR A 42 -10.81 -16.16 -2.16
C TYR A 42 -9.29 -16.14 -2.32
N VAL A 43 -8.77 -15.32 -3.22
CA VAL A 43 -7.32 -15.19 -3.43
C VAL A 43 -6.76 -14.02 -2.63
N PHE A 44 -7.34 -12.83 -2.74
CA PHE A 44 -6.76 -11.61 -2.18
C PHE A 44 -6.95 -11.51 -0.66
N LEU A 45 -8.08 -11.95 -0.12
CA LEU A 45 -8.33 -11.83 1.32
C LEU A 45 -7.38 -12.71 2.15
N PRO A 46 -7.14 -13.99 1.81
CA PRO A 46 -6.14 -14.78 2.52
C PRO A 46 -4.73 -14.21 2.39
N ILE A 47 -4.33 -13.75 1.21
CA ILE A 47 -3.02 -13.14 0.99
C ILE A 47 -2.85 -11.89 1.86
N THR A 48 -3.84 -11.00 1.84
CA THR A 48 -3.83 -9.76 2.63
C THR A 48 -3.79 -10.08 4.12
N PHE A 49 -4.58 -11.06 4.58
CA PHE A 49 -4.57 -11.53 5.96
C PHE A 49 -3.21 -12.07 6.38
N VAL A 50 -2.62 -12.99 5.61
CA VAL A 50 -1.32 -13.61 5.93
C VAL A 50 -0.22 -12.57 6.03
N PHE A 51 -0.12 -11.64 5.08
CA PHE A 51 0.90 -10.60 5.13
C PHE A 51 0.69 -9.59 6.26
N SER A 52 -0.56 -9.21 6.52
CA SER A 52 -0.88 -8.27 7.60
C SER A 52 -0.62 -8.89 8.98
N ALA A 53 -1.04 -10.14 9.20
CA ALA A 53 -0.79 -10.87 10.44
C ALA A 53 0.71 -11.15 10.63
N GLY A 54 1.39 -11.57 9.56
CA GLY A 54 2.84 -11.76 9.55
C GLY A 54 3.58 -10.47 9.91
N SER A 55 3.20 -9.33 9.33
CA SER A 55 3.78 -8.03 9.66
C SER A 55 3.59 -7.68 11.13
N ALA A 56 2.39 -7.85 11.67
CA ALA A 56 2.11 -7.59 13.09
C ALA A 56 3.00 -8.41 14.04
N LEU A 57 3.22 -9.69 13.72
CA LEU A 57 4.13 -10.55 14.48
C LEU A 57 5.58 -10.08 14.39
N LEU A 58 6.03 -9.65 13.21
CA LEU A 58 7.37 -9.14 12.98
C LEU A 58 7.59 -7.81 13.72
N GLU A 59 6.67 -6.85 13.66
CA GLU A 59 6.76 -5.59 14.42
C GLU A 59 6.83 -5.83 15.92
N ARG A 60 6.01 -6.75 16.45
CA ARG A 60 6.08 -7.14 17.87
C ARG A 60 7.46 -7.69 18.24
N LYS A 61 8.05 -8.52 17.38
CA LYS A 61 9.40 -9.07 17.58
C LYS A 61 10.46 -7.97 17.55
N PHE A 62 10.37 -7.06 16.58
CA PHE A 62 11.28 -5.91 16.44
C PHE A 62 11.28 -5.03 17.69
N HIS A 63 10.11 -4.66 18.21
CA HIS A 63 10.01 -3.88 19.45
C HIS A 63 10.52 -4.64 20.68
N LYS A 64 10.21 -5.94 20.83
CA LYS A 64 10.71 -6.74 21.95
C LYS A 64 12.25 -6.83 21.96
N SER A 65 12.89 -6.88 20.79
CA SER A 65 14.35 -6.83 20.66
C SER A 65 14.94 -5.48 21.07
N SER A 66 14.16 -4.39 21.01
CA SER A 66 14.56 -3.05 21.44
C SER A 66 14.53 -2.86 22.95
N ASP A 67 13.57 -3.46 23.65
CA ASP A 67 13.34 -3.22 25.09
C ASP A 67 14.47 -3.76 25.99
N GLY A 68 15.31 -4.66 25.47
CA GLY A 68 16.40 -5.31 26.22
C GLY A 68 17.62 -4.43 26.54
N GLY A 69 17.68 -3.16 26.11
CA GLY A 69 18.82 -2.29 26.42
C GLY A 69 18.55 -0.80 26.16
N ASN A 70 18.73 0.03 27.20
CA ASN A 70 18.44 1.47 27.20
C ASN A 70 19.13 2.27 26.07
N ASN A 71 20.22 1.74 25.51
CA ASN A 71 21.04 2.43 24.51
C ASN A 71 20.57 2.23 23.05
N ASN A 72 19.58 1.37 22.76
CA ASN A 72 19.15 1.05 21.38
C ASN A 72 17.94 1.85 20.89
N SER A 73 17.30 2.66 21.73
CA SER A 73 16.05 3.38 21.42
C SER A 73 16.17 4.32 20.20
N GLY A 74 17.30 5.03 20.09
CA GLY A 74 17.56 5.93 18.95
C GLY A 74 17.70 5.21 17.61
N LEU A 75 18.40 4.08 17.58
CA LEU A 75 18.57 3.26 16.37
C LEU A 75 17.23 2.67 15.90
N VAL A 76 16.42 2.20 16.84
CA VAL A 76 15.09 1.63 16.55
C VAL A 76 14.17 2.68 15.94
N LEU A 77 14.16 3.90 16.49
CA LEU A 77 13.41 5.02 15.93
C LEU A 77 13.91 5.39 14.52
N LEU A 78 15.22 5.40 14.29
CA LEU A 78 15.81 5.69 12.98
C LEU A 78 15.39 4.64 11.93
N ILE A 79 15.49 3.35 12.28
CA ILE A 79 15.07 2.25 11.41
C ILE A 79 13.59 2.35 11.11
N ASP A 80 12.76 2.59 12.14
CA ASP A 80 11.32 2.69 11.97
C ASP A 80 10.94 3.84 11.03
N ASN A 81 11.51 5.03 11.24
CA ASN A 81 11.29 6.19 10.39
C ASN A 81 11.78 5.99 8.95
N GLY A 82 12.93 5.31 8.77
CA GLY A 82 13.50 5.04 7.44
C GLY A 82 12.71 4.03 6.60
N MET A 83 11.88 3.19 7.24
CA MET A 83 11.09 2.16 6.54
C MET A 83 9.63 2.57 6.29
N ARG A 84 9.16 3.66 6.90
CA ARG A 84 7.81 4.18 6.69
C ARG A 84 7.67 4.81 5.29
N PRO A 85 6.51 4.71 4.63
CA PRO A 85 6.21 5.49 3.44
C PRO A 85 6.44 6.98 3.70
N SER A 86 6.85 7.71 2.68
CA SER A 86 6.93 9.17 2.78
C SER A 86 5.55 9.77 3.08
N ALA A 87 5.50 10.97 3.67
CA ALA A 87 4.23 11.66 3.90
C ALA A 87 3.46 11.86 2.58
N ALA A 88 4.17 12.13 1.47
CA ALA A 88 3.58 12.25 0.15
C ALA A 88 2.97 10.92 -0.32
N SER A 89 3.69 9.81 -0.27
CA SER A 89 3.18 8.49 -0.67
C SER A 89 2.01 8.05 0.22
N SER A 90 2.08 8.36 1.52
CA SER A 90 1.01 8.08 2.48
C SER A 90 -0.28 8.84 2.11
N LEU A 91 -0.16 10.15 1.86
CA LEU A 91 -1.30 11.03 1.62
C LEU A 91 -1.86 10.95 0.19
N LEU A 92 -1.01 10.68 -0.81
CA LEU A 92 -1.35 10.82 -2.23
C LEU A 92 -1.47 9.48 -2.96
N VAL A 93 -1.05 8.37 -2.35
CA VAL A 93 -1.21 7.02 -2.90
C VAL A 93 -2.00 6.15 -1.92
N ILE A 94 -1.48 5.92 -0.72
CA ILE A 94 -2.06 4.95 0.22
C ILE A 94 -3.44 5.38 0.73
N ALA A 95 -3.56 6.60 1.27
CA ALA A 95 -4.81 7.09 1.81
C ALA A 95 -5.94 7.14 0.75
N PRO A 96 -5.73 7.69 -0.47
CA PRO A 96 -6.73 7.66 -1.52
C PRO A 96 -7.11 6.24 -1.96
N SER A 97 -6.18 5.28 -1.98
CA SER A 97 -6.49 3.86 -2.26
C SER A 97 -7.43 3.26 -1.23
N ILE A 98 -7.18 3.53 0.06
CA ILE A 98 -8.05 3.08 1.15
C ILE A 98 -9.41 3.78 1.05
N SER A 99 -9.43 5.08 0.81
CA SER A 99 -10.67 5.85 0.63
C SER A 99 -11.50 5.35 -0.56
N LEU A 100 -10.85 5.01 -1.68
CA LEU A 100 -11.51 4.40 -2.84
C LEU A 100 -12.14 3.06 -2.46
N LEU A 101 -11.42 2.19 -1.73
CA LEU A 101 -11.99 0.92 -1.28
C LEU A 101 -13.20 1.14 -0.37
N ILE A 102 -13.11 2.07 0.58
CA ILE A 102 -14.21 2.39 1.50
C ILE A 102 -15.44 2.86 0.71
N LEU A 103 -15.26 3.81 -0.23
CA LEU A 103 -16.32 4.30 -1.10
C LEU A 103 -17.01 3.14 -1.83
N LEU A 104 -16.21 2.28 -2.48
CA LEU A 104 -16.74 1.16 -3.26
C LEU A 104 -17.41 0.12 -2.37
N PHE A 105 -16.91 -0.13 -1.17
CA PHE A 105 -17.53 -1.06 -0.24
C PHE A 105 -18.87 -0.54 0.29
N VAL A 106 -18.93 0.74 0.67
CA VAL A 106 -20.20 1.39 1.06
C VAL A 106 -21.21 1.30 -0.07
N ARG A 107 -20.78 1.60 -1.30
CA ARG A 107 -21.65 1.49 -2.48
C ARG A 107 -22.11 0.06 -2.73
N LEU A 108 -21.20 -0.90 -2.66
CA LEU A 108 -21.49 -2.31 -2.87
C LEU A 108 -22.53 -2.82 -1.85
N LEU A 109 -22.50 -2.32 -0.62
CA LEU A 109 -23.46 -2.68 0.44
C LEU A 109 -24.81 -1.95 0.35
N ALA A 110 -24.93 -0.91 -0.47
CA ALA A 110 -26.18 -0.19 -0.69
C ALA A 110 -27.10 -0.94 -1.69
N ILE A 111 -27.43 -2.20 -1.35
CA ILE A 111 -28.14 -3.17 -2.20
C ILE A 111 -29.46 -2.60 -2.70
N ASP A 112 -30.29 -2.05 -1.81
CA ASP A 112 -31.63 -1.56 -2.18
C ASP A 112 -31.57 -0.35 -3.13
N HIS A 113 -30.45 0.39 -3.13
CA HIS A 113 -30.30 1.59 -3.96
C HIS A 113 -29.68 1.29 -5.33
N PHE A 114 -28.68 0.41 -5.38
CA PHE A 114 -27.93 0.13 -6.61
C PHE A 114 -28.21 -1.25 -7.22
N VAL A 115 -29.02 -2.08 -6.57
CA VAL A 115 -29.31 -3.47 -6.97
C VAL A 115 -28.01 -4.29 -7.09
N THR A 116 -27.14 -4.16 -6.09
CA THR A 116 -25.82 -4.83 -6.06
C THR A 116 -25.91 -6.28 -5.60
N VAL A 117 -24.88 -7.05 -5.91
CA VAL A 117 -24.66 -8.42 -5.38
C VAL A 117 -23.24 -8.48 -4.78
N PRO A 118 -23.07 -8.16 -3.48
CA PRO A 118 -21.75 -8.02 -2.85
C PRO A 118 -20.82 -9.22 -3.00
N GLU A 119 -21.36 -10.43 -2.85
CA GLU A 119 -20.59 -11.68 -2.94
C GLU A 119 -20.02 -11.96 -4.33
N ALA A 120 -20.65 -11.40 -5.36
CA ALA A 120 -20.19 -11.46 -6.75
C ALA A 120 -19.29 -10.28 -7.11
N LEU A 121 -19.13 -9.31 -6.19
CA LEU A 121 -18.58 -7.99 -6.50
C LEU A 121 -19.33 -7.32 -7.67
N ASP A 122 -20.65 -7.53 -7.74
CA ASP A 122 -21.52 -6.91 -8.72
C ASP A 122 -22.06 -5.59 -8.18
N PHE A 123 -21.76 -4.51 -8.90
CA PHE A 123 -22.17 -3.17 -8.59
C PHE A 123 -23.52 -2.77 -9.22
N GLY A 124 -24.28 -3.75 -9.73
CA GLY A 124 -25.60 -3.58 -10.31
C GLY A 124 -25.59 -3.19 -11.80
N PRO A 125 -26.73 -2.77 -12.37
CA PRO A 125 -26.86 -2.42 -13.78
C PRO A 125 -25.92 -1.30 -14.24
N LYS A 126 -25.04 -1.58 -15.21
CA LYS A 126 -24.03 -0.63 -15.70
C LYS A 126 -24.70 0.51 -16.47
N ASN A 127 -24.49 1.74 -16.02
CA ASN A 127 -25.19 2.93 -16.53
C ASN A 127 -26.72 2.78 -16.56
N GLY A 128 -27.29 1.94 -15.69
CA GLY A 128 -28.73 1.68 -15.63
C GLY A 128 -29.27 0.66 -16.65
N ASP A 129 -28.42 0.02 -17.48
CA ASP A 129 -28.86 -1.05 -18.37
C ASP A 129 -28.93 -2.39 -17.61
N PRO A 130 -30.13 -2.98 -17.41
CA PRO A 130 -30.29 -4.23 -16.68
C PRO A 130 -29.65 -5.45 -17.37
N ASN A 131 -29.25 -5.33 -18.64
CA ASN A 131 -28.61 -6.40 -19.40
C ASN A 131 -27.09 -6.35 -19.35
N ASP A 132 -26.49 -5.27 -18.81
CA ASP A 132 -25.04 -5.10 -18.70
C ASP A 132 -24.65 -5.03 -17.21
N PRO A 133 -24.29 -6.15 -16.57
CA PRO A 133 -23.91 -6.15 -15.16
C PRO A 133 -22.56 -5.44 -14.93
N ASN A 134 -22.36 -4.91 -13.73
CA ASN A 134 -21.16 -4.16 -13.36
C ASN A 134 -20.30 -4.97 -12.39
N ILE A 135 -19.86 -6.14 -12.86
CA ILE A 135 -19.12 -7.12 -12.08
C ILE A 135 -17.62 -6.78 -12.09
N ALA A 136 -16.98 -6.86 -10.92
CA ALA A 136 -15.53 -6.77 -10.79
C ALA A 136 -14.88 -8.16 -10.88
N PHE A 137 -13.68 -8.22 -11.45
CA PHE A 137 -12.94 -9.47 -11.68
C PHE A 137 -13.67 -10.47 -12.56
N GLU A 138 -14.31 -9.98 -13.62
CA GLU A 138 -14.69 -10.82 -14.75
C GLU A 138 -13.44 -11.54 -15.29
N PRO A 139 -13.58 -12.73 -15.92
CA PRO A 139 -12.45 -13.52 -16.40
C PRO A 139 -11.78 -12.92 -17.66
N GLU A 140 -11.56 -11.61 -17.65
CA GLU A 140 -10.88 -10.82 -18.65
C GLU A 140 -9.52 -10.37 -18.13
N LEU A 141 -8.50 -10.38 -19.00
CA LEU A 141 -7.15 -9.95 -18.62
C LEU A 141 -7.10 -8.48 -18.15
N ASN A 142 -8.01 -7.65 -18.64
CA ASN A 142 -8.09 -6.24 -18.25
C ASN A 142 -8.39 -6.08 -16.75
N SER A 143 -9.33 -6.86 -16.22
CA SER A 143 -9.69 -6.83 -14.80
C SER A 143 -8.51 -7.13 -13.88
N PHE A 144 -7.75 -8.17 -14.20
CA PHE A 144 -6.52 -8.50 -13.47
C PHE A 144 -5.43 -7.44 -13.66
N GLY A 145 -5.37 -6.80 -14.83
CA GLY A 145 -4.48 -5.68 -15.10
C GLY A 145 -4.69 -4.52 -14.13
N HIS A 146 -5.94 -4.12 -13.88
CA HIS A 146 -6.26 -3.03 -12.94
C HIS A 146 -5.83 -3.38 -11.51
N CYS A 147 -6.08 -4.62 -11.09
CA CYS A 147 -5.64 -5.11 -9.80
C CYS A 147 -4.11 -5.12 -9.66
N ILE A 148 -3.38 -5.59 -10.67
CA ILE A 148 -1.90 -5.57 -10.67
C ILE A 148 -1.39 -4.14 -10.57
N GLN A 149 -2.01 -3.19 -11.29
CA GLN A 149 -1.62 -1.78 -11.21
C GLN A 149 -1.79 -1.21 -9.80
N GLY A 150 -2.93 -1.45 -9.14
CA GLY A 150 -3.15 -1.02 -7.76
C GLY A 150 -2.17 -1.66 -6.80
N PHE A 151 -1.91 -2.96 -6.95
CA PHE A 151 -0.91 -3.67 -6.18
C PHE A 151 0.47 -3.04 -6.29
N ILE A 152 0.96 -2.81 -7.51
CA ILE A 152 2.28 -2.21 -7.74
C ILE A 152 2.32 -0.78 -7.18
N ALA A 153 1.27 0.03 -7.39
CA ALA A 153 1.19 1.40 -6.88
C ALA A 153 1.45 1.47 -5.37
N CYS A 154 0.66 0.70 -4.62
CA CYS A 154 0.72 0.68 -3.17
C CYS A 154 1.93 -0.07 -2.62
N PHE A 155 2.39 -1.14 -3.28
CA PHE A 155 3.57 -1.90 -2.86
C PHE A 155 4.84 -1.07 -2.97
N LEU A 156 5.04 -0.37 -4.10
CA LEU A 156 6.22 0.49 -4.32
C LEU A 156 6.21 1.78 -3.49
N ALA A 157 5.07 2.14 -2.87
CA ALA A 157 5.00 3.27 -1.95
C ALA A 157 5.85 3.09 -0.67
N TYR A 158 6.29 1.86 -0.37
CA TYR A 158 7.10 1.52 0.80
C TYR A 158 8.61 1.53 0.45
N PRO A 159 9.44 2.37 1.11
CA PRO A 159 10.88 2.47 0.81
C PRO A 159 11.64 1.15 0.94
N ALA A 160 11.25 0.31 1.90
CA ALA A 160 11.86 -1.01 2.11
C ALA A 160 11.77 -1.88 0.84
N VAL A 161 10.70 -1.75 0.07
CA VAL A 161 10.50 -2.49 -1.18
C VAL A 161 11.53 -2.05 -2.23
N GLY A 162 11.69 -0.74 -2.44
CA GLY A 162 12.72 -0.22 -3.34
C GLY A 162 14.13 -0.66 -2.91
N GLY A 163 14.39 -0.70 -1.60
CA GLY A 163 15.66 -1.19 -1.05
C GLY A 163 15.91 -2.68 -1.33
N VAL A 164 14.89 -3.52 -1.14
CA VAL A 164 14.95 -4.97 -1.45
C VAL A 164 15.14 -5.20 -2.94
N LEU A 165 14.34 -4.54 -3.79
CA LEU A 165 14.45 -4.65 -5.26
C LEU A 165 15.84 -4.23 -5.74
N SER A 166 16.37 -3.12 -5.22
CA SER A 166 17.73 -2.66 -5.55
C SER A 166 18.79 -3.72 -5.25
N ARG A 167 18.66 -4.47 -4.14
CA ARG A 167 19.62 -5.52 -3.76
C ARG A 167 19.47 -6.74 -4.65
N LEU A 168 18.23 -7.17 -4.92
CA LEU A 168 17.94 -8.32 -5.77
C LEU A 168 18.50 -8.14 -7.18
N CYS A 169 18.40 -6.93 -7.75
CA CYS A 169 18.89 -6.66 -9.10
C CYS A 169 20.43 -6.67 -9.24
N ARG A 170 21.20 -6.48 -8.16
CA ARG A 170 22.65 -6.20 -8.29
C ARG A 170 23.57 -7.02 -7.40
N LYS A 171 23.04 -7.91 -6.55
CA LYS A 171 23.84 -8.68 -5.55
C LYS A 171 24.75 -7.79 -4.68
N GLN A 172 24.45 -6.50 -4.55
CA GLN A 172 25.18 -5.56 -3.68
C GLN A 172 24.41 -5.34 -2.37
N PRO A 173 25.10 -5.14 -1.23
CA PRO A 173 24.45 -4.99 0.07
C PRO A 173 23.73 -3.64 0.21
N GLU A 174 24.22 -2.59 -0.45
CA GLU A 174 23.66 -1.24 -0.36
C GLU A 174 22.62 -0.96 -1.45
N PRO A 175 21.44 -0.41 -1.07
CA PRO A 175 20.47 0.02 -2.06
C PRO A 175 20.95 1.28 -2.77
N ARG A 176 20.74 1.34 -4.09
CA ARG A 176 20.98 2.56 -4.86
C ARG A 176 19.81 3.52 -4.65
N VAL A 177 20.13 4.77 -4.36
CA VAL A 177 19.17 5.88 -4.23
C VAL A 177 18.23 5.95 -5.45
N TRP A 178 18.75 5.72 -6.66
CA TRP A 178 17.96 5.73 -7.88
C TRP A 178 16.83 4.69 -7.94
N PHE A 179 17.00 3.51 -7.31
CA PHE A 179 15.92 2.53 -7.25
C PHE A 179 14.81 2.95 -6.30
N LEU A 180 15.15 3.65 -5.21
CA LEU A 180 14.16 4.23 -4.30
C LEU A 180 13.34 5.32 -5.01
N VAL A 181 14.05 6.21 -5.71
CA VAL A 181 13.43 7.26 -6.55
C VAL A 181 12.53 6.65 -7.62
N PHE A 182 13.00 5.62 -8.32
CA PHE A 182 12.23 4.94 -9.35
C PHE A 182 10.97 4.29 -8.76
N ALA A 183 11.08 3.61 -7.62
CA ALA A 183 9.94 3.02 -6.94
C ALA A 183 8.91 4.09 -6.54
N GLU A 184 9.35 5.25 -6.02
CA GLU A 184 8.46 6.36 -5.70
C GLU A 184 7.74 6.89 -6.94
N ILE A 185 8.45 7.17 -8.03
CA ILE A 185 7.84 7.65 -9.30
C ILE A 185 6.86 6.61 -9.85
N ALA A 186 7.25 5.33 -9.84
CA ALA A 186 6.40 4.24 -10.31
C ALA A 186 5.12 4.13 -9.47
N ALA A 187 5.21 4.25 -8.14
CA ALA A 187 4.05 4.22 -7.25
C ALA A 187 2.98 5.24 -7.68
N PHE A 188 3.40 6.47 -8.01
CA PHE A 188 2.52 7.53 -8.53
C PHE A 188 2.05 7.28 -9.97
N ALA A 189 2.93 6.78 -10.85
CA ALA A 189 2.56 6.50 -12.23
C ALA A 189 1.38 5.51 -12.31
N PHE A 190 1.37 4.50 -11.43
CA PHE A 190 0.29 3.53 -11.37
C PHE A 190 -1.03 4.07 -10.78
N THR A 191 -1.06 5.26 -10.18
CA THR A 191 -2.31 5.96 -9.82
C THR A 191 -2.93 6.72 -11.00
N PHE A 192 -2.25 6.78 -12.15
CA PHE A 192 -2.81 7.41 -13.35
C PHE A 192 -4.04 6.67 -13.86
N TYR A 193 -4.09 5.34 -13.71
CA TYR A 193 -5.22 4.54 -14.18
C TYR A 193 -6.57 4.91 -13.52
N PRO A 194 -6.72 4.90 -12.18
CA PRO A 194 -7.99 5.30 -11.56
C PRO A 194 -8.34 6.77 -11.86
N LEU A 195 -7.34 7.66 -11.95
CA LEU A 195 -7.54 9.05 -12.36
C LEU A 195 -8.09 9.16 -13.79
N TYR A 196 -7.48 8.47 -14.74
CA TYR A 196 -7.94 8.42 -16.13
C TYR A 196 -9.36 7.89 -16.22
N ASN A 197 -9.69 6.82 -15.48
CA ASN A 197 -11.05 6.28 -15.48
C ASN A 197 -12.06 7.27 -14.90
N PHE A 198 -11.72 7.95 -13.80
CA PHE A 198 -12.57 9.00 -13.24
C PHE A 198 -12.90 10.03 -14.32
N VAL A 199 -11.88 10.67 -14.90
CA VAL A 199 -12.05 11.71 -15.94
C VAL A 199 -12.86 11.18 -17.12
N LYS A 200 -12.50 10.01 -17.66
CA LYS A 200 -13.19 9.38 -18.78
C LYS A 200 -14.68 9.15 -18.49
N ARG A 201 -15.02 8.68 -17.29
CA ARG A 201 -16.40 8.35 -16.91
C ARG A 201 -17.21 9.58 -16.57
N THR A 202 -16.64 10.57 -15.89
CA THR A 202 -17.28 11.87 -15.69
C THR A 202 -17.57 12.56 -17.03
N MET A 203 -16.68 12.48 -18.02
CA MET A 203 -16.91 13.11 -19.33
C MET A 203 -17.97 12.41 -20.17
N LYS A 204 -18.10 11.08 -20.07
CA LYS A 204 -19.01 10.30 -20.92
C LYS A 204 -20.36 10.00 -20.28
N ASN A 205 -20.36 9.79 -18.97
CA ASN A 205 -21.45 9.20 -18.21
C ASN A 205 -21.66 9.98 -16.90
N ALA A 206 -21.65 11.32 -16.94
CA ALA A 206 -21.76 12.14 -15.72
C ALA A 206 -23.00 11.78 -14.89
N ASP A 207 -24.16 11.69 -15.55
CA ASP A 207 -25.46 11.44 -14.90
C ASP A 207 -25.60 10.01 -14.36
N THR A 208 -24.81 9.07 -14.89
CA THR A 208 -24.80 7.67 -14.48
C THR A 208 -23.44 7.25 -13.94
N PHE A 209 -22.66 8.20 -13.41
CA PHE A 209 -21.29 7.93 -12.96
C PHE A 209 -21.28 6.87 -11.86
N ALA A 210 -22.21 7.02 -10.90
CA ALA A 210 -22.40 6.11 -9.79
C ALA A 210 -22.52 4.66 -10.27
N THR A 211 -23.20 4.39 -11.39
CA THR A 211 -23.40 3.03 -11.94
C THR A 211 -22.45 2.70 -13.10
N SER A 212 -21.46 3.53 -13.37
CA SER A 212 -20.52 3.33 -14.48
C SER A 212 -19.46 2.27 -14.18
N SER A 213 -18.65 1.91 -15.18
CA SER A 213 -17.51 1.01 -14.99
C SER A 213 -16.36 1.62 -14.17
N TYR A 214 -16.49 2.85 -13.65
CA TYR A 214 -15.52 3.35 -12.67
C TYR A 214 -15.44 2.43 -11.46
N MET A 215 -16.54 1.74 -11.16
CA MET A 215 -16.78 1.11 -9.89
C MET A 215 -16.21 -0.30 -9.83
N ASN A 216 -16.50 -1.13 -10.83
CA ASN A 216 -15.86 -2.43 -10.95
C ASN A 216 -14.34 -2.30 -11.19
N ASN A 217 -13.92 -1.42 -12.12
CA ASN A 217 -12.50 -1.15 -12.37
C ASN A 217 -11.79 -0.57 -11.14
N GLY A 218 -12.45 0.33 -10.42
CA GLY A 218 -11.96 0.93 -9.19
C GLY A 218 -11.83 -0.12 -8.09
N CYS A 219 -12.76 -1.08 -8.02
CA CYS A 219 -12.75 -2.17 -7.04
C CYS A 219 -11.56 -3.10 -7.29
N GLU A 220 -11.34 -3.49 -8.54
CA GLU A 220 -10.20 -4.30 -8.95
C GLU A 220 -8.88 -3.62 -8.55
N TRP A 221 -8.73 -2.35 -8.90
CA TRP A 221 -7.54 -1.57 -8.55
C TRP A 221 -7.38 -1.43 -7.04
N ALA A 222 -8.43 -1.07 -6.30
CA ALA A 222 -8.37 -0.86 -4.85
C ALA A 222 -8.07 -2.15 -4.07
N MET A 223 -8.64 -3.28 -4.50
CA MET A 223 -8.32 -4.61 -3.95
C MET A 223 -6.86 -4.97 -4.15
N GLY A 224 -6.33 -4.72 -5.36
CA GLY A 224 -4.89 -4.82 -5.62
C GLY A 224 -4.08 -3.90 -4.71
N GLY A 225 -4.51 -2.64 -4.57
CA GLY A 225 -3.91 -1.65 -3.70
C GLY A 225 -3.79 -2.11 -2.25
N ILE A 226 -4.84 -2.70 -1.69
CA ILE A 226 -4.82 -3.27 -0.34
C ILE A 226 -3.82 -4.43 -0.22
N ALA A 227 -3.80 -5.35 -1.17
CA ALA A 227 -2.83 -6.44 -1.18
C ALA A 227 -1.38 -5.90 -1.26
N GLY A 228 -1.17 -4.84 -2.04
CA GLY A 228 0.11 -4.13 -2.15
C GLY A 228 0.53 -3.46 -0.84
N ILE A 229 -0.42 -2.82 -0.13
CA ILE A 229 -0.20 -2.27 1.23
C ILE A 229 0.23 -3.39 2.18
N ALA A 230 -0.52 -4.49 2.25
CA ALA A 230 -0.24 -5.58 3.18
C ALA A 230 1.17 -6.16 2.96
N LEU A 231 1.54 -6.43 1.70
CA LEU A 231 2.88 -6.93 1.38
C LEU A 231 3.97 -5.88 1.61
N GLY A 232 3.72 -4.60 1.30
CA GLY A 232 4.69 -3.52 1.51
C GLY A 232 5.03 -3.32 2.99
N VAL A 233 4.01 -3.38 3.85
CA VAL A 233 4.16 -3.36 5.31
C VAL A 233 4.92 -4.60 5.78
N PHE A 234 4.59 -5.80 5.28
CA PHE A 234 5.32 -7.03 5.60
C PHE A 234 6.81 -6.95 5.24
N VAL A 235 7.15 -6.51 4.02
CA VAL A 235 8.54 -6.34 3.57
C VAL A 235 9.27 -5.31 4.44
N SER A 236 8.59 -4.25 4.85
CA SER A 236 9.13 -3.24 5.76
C SER A 236 9.46 -3.85 7.13
N SER A 237 8.51 -4.53 7.77
CA SER A 237 8.72 -5.18 9.08
C SER A 237 9.82 -6.25 9.04
N PHE A 238 9.85 -7.05 7.97
CA PHE A 238 10.91 -8.04 7.77
C PHE A 238 12.29 -7.38 7.65
N THR A 239 12.37 -6.29 6.89
CA THR A 239 13.62 -5.53 6.72
C THR A 239 14.09 -4.91 8.03
N LYS A 240 13.18 -4.36 8.85
CA LYS A 240 13.50 -3.83 10.19
C LYS A 240 14.15 -4.89 11.07
N ILE A 241 13.55 -6.08 11.18
CA ILE A 241 14.12 -7.19 11.96
C ILE A 241 15.50 -7.58 11.44
N ARG A 242 15.64 -7.70 10.12
CA ARG A 242 16.92 -8.10 9.52
C ARG A 242 18.02 -7.11 9.87
N ILE A 243 17.74 -5.81 9.81
CA ILE A 243 18.70 -4.77 10.18
C ILE A 243 19.01 -4.83 11.69
N ALA A 244 17.99 -4.95 12.54
CA ALA A 244 18.17 -5.03 13.99
C ALA A 244 18.92 -6.30 14.45
N SER A 245 18.83 -7.39 13.68
CA SER A 245 19.48 -8.66 13.98
C SER A 245 20.87 -8.79 13.33
N ALA A 246 21.31 -7.81 12.55
CA ALA A 246 22.63 -7.84 11.94
C ALA A 246 23.69 -7.89 13.06
N PRO A 247 24.74 -8.75 12.94
CA PRO A 247 25.82 -8.79 13.90
C PRO A 247 26.36 -7.37 14.07
N LYS A 248 26.36 -6.87 15.31
CA LYS A 248 27.17 -5.70 15.62
C LYS A 248 28.59 -6.17 15.39
N GLU A 249 29.27 -5.66 14.37
CA GLU A 249 30.72 -5.83 14.25
C GLU A 249 31.28 -5.35 15.58
N THR A 250 31.63 -6.30 16.44
CA THR A 250 32.29 -6.03 17.70
C THR A 250 33.62 -5.45 17.28
N ASN A 251 33.72 -4.12 17.38
CA ASN A 251 34.96 -3.38 17.39
C ASN A 251 35.80 -3.94 18.54
N GLN A 252 36.37 -5.12 18.35
CA GLN A 252 37.48 -5.60 19.15
C GLN A 252 38.60 -4.64 18.86
N ALA A 253 38.81 -3.78 19.83
CA ALA A 253 39.93 -2.87 19.93
C ALA A 253 41.23 -3.66 19.72
N SER A 254 41.72 -3.70 18.49
CA SER A 254 43.14 -3.68 18.26
C SER A 254 43.59 -2.26 18.53
N ASP A 255 44.12 -2.10 19.73
CA ASP A 255 45.01 -1.05 20.20
C ASP A 255 45.58 -0.14 19.09
N GLY A 256 45.28 1.16 19.17
CA GLY A 256 45.94 2.18 18.35
C GLY A 256 45.11 2.75 17.18
N SER A 257 44.23 3.68 17.51
CA SER A 257 43.86 4.83 16.67
C SER A 257 43.44 4.57 15.21
N GLU A 258 42.18 4.23 15.02
CA GLU A 258 41.30 4.96 14.10
C GLU A 258 39.87 4.57 14.50
N SER A 259 39.09 5.56 14.93
CA SER A 259 37.69 5.34 15.31
C SER A 259 36.94 4.83 14.09
N VAL A 260 36.67 3.52 14.05
CA VAL A 260 35.81 2.90 13.04
C VAL A 260 34.49 3.68 13.05
N GLU A 261 34.32 4.52 12.02
CA GLU A 261 33.12 5.32 11.80
C GLU A 261 31.95 4.34 11.79
N ALA A 262 31.15 4.36 12.86
CA ALA A 262 29.96 3.53 12.98
C ALA A 262 29.18 3.58 11.66
N TYR A 263 28.78 2.40 11.15
CA TYR A 263 28.02 2.23 9.90
C TYR A 263 27.18 3.48 9.59
N PRO A 264 27.34 4.12 8.42
CA PRO A 264 26.84 5.46 8.14
C PRO A 264 25.32 5.49 7.90
N PHE A 265 24.55 4.64 8.59
CA PHE A 265 23.10 4.81 8.69
C PHE A 265 22.72 6.17 9.32
N GLY A 266 23.65 6.83 10.03
CA GLY A 266 23.46 8.15 10.63
C GLY A 266 23.97 9.34 9.82
N LYS A 267 24.79 9.16 8.76
CA LYS A 267 25.02 10.25 7.80
C LYS A 267 23.74 10.34 6.99
N VAL A 268 22.82 11.20 7.43
CA VAL A 268 21.72 11.68 6.60
C VAL A 268 22.39 12.15 5.33
N VAL A 269 22.32 11.33 4.28
CA VAL A 269 22.85 11.70 2.98
C VAL A 269 22.10 12.97 2.65
N ASP A 270 22.80 14.10 2.63
CA ASP A 270 22.19 15.36 2.32
C ASP A 270 21.83 15.35 0.84
N TYR A 271 20.65 14.80 0.55
CA TYR A 271 20.10 14.66 -0.78
C TYR A 271 19.86 16.03 -1.43
N SER A 272 19.97 17.13 -0.67
CA SER A 272 19.91 18.49 -1.19
C SER A 272 21.03 18.77 -2.20
N ASN A 273 22.17 18.07 -2.11
CA ASN A 273 23.32 18.30 -2.99
C ASN A 273 23.57 17.12 -3.96
N GLY A 274 23.05 15.93 -3.67
CA GLY A 274 23.31 14.71 -4.46
C GLY A 274 22.23 14.27 -5.45
N VAL A 275 20.98 14.75 -5.32
CA VAL A 275 19.89 14.39 -6.24
C VAL A 275 19.83 15.40 -7.39
N PRO A 276 20.03 14.97 -8.65
CA PRO A 276 19.97 15.86 -9.80
C PRO A 276 18.64 16.63 -9.84
N TRP A 277 18.68 17.90 -10.26
CA TRP A 277 17.49 18.75 -10.37
C TRP A 277 16.39 18.11 -11.22
N VAL A 278 16.78 17.39 -12.28
CA VAL A 278 15.89 16.61 -13.16
C VAL A 278 15.05 15.62 -12.36
N THR A 279 15.64 14.91 -11.41
CA THR A 279 14.94 13.95 -10.56
C THR A 279 13.88 14.62 -9.69
N ARG A 280 14.16 15.82 -9.17
CA ARG A 280 13.20 16.57 -8.37
C ARG A 280 11.98 16.98 -9.20
N ILE A 281 12.20 17.35 -10.46
CA ILE A 281 11.12 17.63 -11.40
C ILE A 281 10.25 16.38 -11.60
N PHE A 282 10.86 15.22 -11.87
CA PHE A 282 10.11 13.98 -12.04
C PHE A 282 9.32 13.58 -10.78
N ILE A 283 9.90 13.73 -9.59
CA ILE A 283 9.18 13.50 -8.32
C ILE A 283 8.04 14.51 -8.15
N GLY A 284 8.26 15.78 -8.51
CA GLY A 284 7.22 16.81 -8.47
C GLY A 284 6.05 16.50 -9.41
N MET A 285 6.33 16.10 -10.65
CA MET A 285 5.32 15.66 -11.62
C MET A 285 4.57 14.42 -11.15
N ALA A 286 5.28 13.43 -10.61
CA ALA A 286 4.68 12.23 -10.04
C ALA A 286 3.71 12.57 -8.90
N ARG A 287 4.11 13.46 -7.97
CA ARG A 287 3.24 13.93 -6.89
C ARG A 287 2.02 14.69 -7.39
N LEU A 288 2.14 15.44 -8.48
CA LEU A 288 1.00 16.10 -9.11
C LEU A 288 -0.05 15.08 -9.60
N ILE A 289 0.40 13.94 -10.16
CA ILE A 289 -0.51 12.83 -10.51
C ILE A 289 -1.22 12.30 -9.25
N GLY A 290 -0.49 12.14 -8.14
CA GLY A 290 -1.08 11.74 -6.86
C GLY A 290 -2.11 12.73 -6.30
N ILE A 291 -1.87 14.04 -6.46
CA ILE A 291 -2.83 15.09 -6.09
C ILE A 291 -4.10 14.96 -6.92
N PHE A 292 -3.98 14.80 -8.24
CA PHE A 292 -5.14 14.59 -9.11
C PHE A 292 -5.88 13.30 -8.77
N PHE A 293 -5.17 12.23 -8.42
CA PHE A 293 -5.79 11.00 -7.93
C PHE A 293 -6.59 11.25 -6.65
N LEU A 294 -6.02 11.92 -5.64
CA LEU A 294 -6.75 12.30 -4.43
C LEU A 294 -8.02 13.12 -4.76
N ILE A 295 -7.91 14.13 -5.63
CA ILE A 295 -9.06 14.94 -6.09
C ILE A 295 -10.11 14.05 -6.76
N SER A 296 -9.69 13.09 -7.58
CA SER A 296 -10.60 12.17 -8.26
C SER A 296 -11.40 11.30 -7.28
N ILE A 297 -10.83 10.94 -6.12
CA ILE A 297 -11.56 10.21 -5.09
C ILE A 297 -12.64 11.08 -4.46
N PHE A 298 -12.34 12.33 -4.10
CA PHE A 298 -13.36 13.25 -3.60
C PHE A 298 -14.46 13.51 -4.64
N GLY A 299 -14.08 13.67 -5.90
CA GLY A 299 -15.04 13.79 -7.01
C GLY A 299 -15.92 12.55 -7.13
N ALA A 300 -15.35 11.35 -7.06
CA ALA A 300 -16.10 10.10 -7.10
C ALA A 300 -17.07 9.99 -5.92
N CYS A 301 -16.65 10.35 -4.71
CA CYS A 301 -17.53 10.39 -3.53
C CYS A 301 -18.70 11.35 -3.71
N ALA A 302 -18.49 12.52 -4.32
CA ALA A 302 -19.57 13.49 -4.55
C ALA A 302 -20.57 13.04 -5.64
N MET A 303 -20.13 12.18 -6.56
CA MET A 303 -20.92 11.66 -7.67
C MET A 303 -21.59 10.31 -7.37
N THR A 304 -21.33 9.70 -6.21
CA THR A 304 -21.86 8.39 -5.79
C THR A 304 -22.86 8.55 -4.67
#